data_AF-A0A0P4UYA1-F1
#
_entry.id   AF-A0A0P4UYA1-F1
#
_cell.length_a   1.000
_cell.length_b   1.000
_cell.length_c   1.000
_cell.angle_alpha   90.00
_cell.angle_beta   90.00
_cell.angle_gamma   90.00
#
_symmetry.space_group_name_H-M   'P 1'
#
loop_
_entity.id
_entity.type
_entity.pdbx_description
1 polymer ?
#
loop_
_entity_poly.entity_id
_entity_poly.type
_entity_poly.pdbx_seq_one_letter_code
_entity_poly.pdbx_strand_id
1 'polypeptide(L)' 'MTFGGTTDPTCYIEVKSVGSMTPDQTKSMSQDFCQQIEQSLKIPVDRIYIEFTDAKGYLWGWNGTTFG' A
#
# COMPACT_ATOMS: atom_id res chain seq x y z
N MET A 1 -1.60 13.72 9.45
CA MET A 1 -1.98 12.42 10.04
C MET A 1 -1.25 12.27 11.36
N THR A 2 -1.76 11.43 12.28
CA THR A 2 -1.00 11.05 13.49
C THR A 2 -0.68 9.57 13.44
N PHE A 3 0.51 9.19 13.91
CA PHE A 3 0.92 7.79 14.07
C PHE A 3 1.53 7.61 15.45
N GLY A 4 0.99 6.68 16.24
CA GLY A 4 1.34 6.54 17.66
C GLY A 4 1.03 7.78 18.50
N GLY A 5 0.04 8.59 18.09
CA GLY A 5 -0.34 9.82 18.80
C GLY A 5 0.53 11.05 18.53
N THR A 6 1.61 10.93 17.73
CA THR A 6 2.44 12.08 17.35
C THR A 6 2.17 12.54 15.92
N THR A 7 2.51 13.80 15.65
CA THR A 7 2.35 14.44 14.33
C THR A 7 3.62 14.39 13.48
N ASP A 8 4.65 13.68 13.93
CA ASP A 8 5.87 13.48 13.13
C ASP A 8 5.53 12.82 11.78
N PRO A 9 6.32 13.06 10.72
CA PRO A 9 6.04 12.53 9.38
C PRO A 9 5.69 11.04 9.40
N THR A 10 4.64 10.68 8.65
CA THR A 10 4.11 9.32 8.56
C THR A 10 3.45 9.12 7.20
N CYS A 11 3.33 7.87 6.76
CA CYS A 11 2.72 7.51 5.49
C CYS A 11 1.76 6.34 5.66
N TYR A 12 0.66 6.35 4.92
CA TYR A 12 -0.22 5.20 4.76
C TYR A 12 -0.40 4.95 3.26
N ILE A 13 -0.22 3.69 2.85
CA ILE A 13 -0.24 3.26 1.46
C ILE A 13 -1.32 2.19 1.30
N GLU A 14 -2.10 2.28 0.23
CA GLU A 14 -3.02 1.23 -0.19
C GLU A 14 -2.54 0.62 -1.50
N VAL A 15 -2.41 -0.71 -1.51
CA VAL A 15 -2.04 -1.49 -2.69
C VAL A 15 -3.18 -2.43 -2.99
N LYS A 16 -3.83 -2.23 -4.13
CA LYS A 16 -4.97 -3.04 -4.54
C LYS A 16 -4.65 -3.75 -5.85
N SER A 17 -5.03 -5.02 -5.95
CA SER A 17 -4.78 -5.84 -7.15
C SER A 17 -6.04 -6.62 -7.51
N VAL A 18 -6.41 -6.67 -8.80
CA VAL A 18 -7.46 -7.58 -9.28
C VAL A 18 -6.85 -8.97 -9.40
N GLY A 19 -7.19 -9.87 -8.49
CA GLY A 19 -6.56 -11.18 -8.34
C GLY A 19 -6.07 -11.41 -6.91
N SER A 20 -5.03 -12.23 -6.77
CA SER A 20 -4.45 -12.57 -5.47
C SER A 20 -2.97 -12.24 -5.36
N MET A 21 -2.57 -11.68 -4.23
CA MET A 21 -1.18 -11.45 -3.85
C MET A 21 -0.72 -12.52 -2.83
N THR A 22 0.49 -13.04 -3.02
CA THR A 22 1.07 -13.99 -2.08
C THR A 22 1.76 -13.29 -0.90
N PRO A 23 1.99 -14.00 0.23
CA PRO A 23 2.76 -13.44 1.35
C PRO A 23 4.16 -12.94 0.97
N ASP A 24 4.84 -13.63 0.06
CA ASP A 24 6.18 -13.23 -0.38
C ASP A 24 6.13 -11.96 -1.25
N GLN A 25 5.10 -11.81 -2.09
CA GLN A 25 4.89 -10.60 -2.89
C GLN A 25 4.62 -9.39 -1.99
N THR A 26 3.72 -9.49 -1.01
CA THR A 26 3.41 -8.38 -0.11
C THR A 26 4.60 -8.02 0.79
N LYS A 27 5.40 -9.00 1.21
CA LYS A 27 6.66 -8.76 1.93
C LYS A 27 7.68 -8.01 1.08
N SER A 28 7.92 -8.44 -0.17
CA SER A 28 8.85 -7.76 -1.08
C SER A 28 8.39 -6.33 -1.37
N MET A 29 7.11 -6.14 -1.72
CA MET A 29 6.53 -4.82 -1.96
C MET A 29 6.65 -3.91 -0.74
N SER A 30 6.40 -4.44 0.47
CA SER A 30 6.53 -3.65 1.69
C SER A 30 7.96 -3.15 1.90
N GLN A 31 8.97 -3.99 1.64
CA GLN A 31 10.36 -3.58 1.75
C GLN A 31 10.69 -2.48 0.72
N ASP A 32 10.32 -2.71 -0.54
CA ASP A 32 10.64 -1.80 -1.64
C ASP A 32 9.96 -0.43 -1.47
N PHE A 33 8.66 -0.42 -1.14
CA PHE A 33 7.90 0.82 -0.98
C PHE A 33 8.36 1.62 0.24
N CYS A 34 8.58 0.98 1.39
CA CYS A 34 9.12 1.68 2.56
C CYS A 34 10.49 2.31 2.27
N GLN A 35 11.38 1.58 1.58
CA GLN A 35 12.69 2.12 1.20
C GLN A 35 12.57 3.34 0.28
N GLN A 36 11.70 3.28 -0.74
CA GLN A 36 11.51 4.41 -1.66
C GLN A 36 10.92 5.65 -0.97
N ILE A 37 9.97 5.45 -0.06
CA ILE A 37 9.34 6.54 0.71
C ILE A 37 10.35 7.17 1.68
N GLU A 38 11.13 6.36 2.38
CA GLU A 38 12.20 6.87 3.25
C GLU A 38 13.22 7.70 2.46
N GLN A 39 13.68 7.18 1.31
CA GLN A 39 14.67 7.88 0.48
C GLN A 39 14.14 9.19 -0.09
N SER A 40 12.91 9.19 -0.60
CA SER A 40 12.34 10.31 -1.35
C SER A 40 11.69 11.37 -0.46
N LEU A 41 10.97 10.94 0.58
CA LEU A 41 10.15 11.81 1.44
C LEU A 41 10.71 11.96 2.86
N LYS A 42 11.77 11.23 3.21
CA LYS A 42 12.40 11.24 4.54
C LYS A 42 11.44 10.86 5.67
N ILE A 43 10.45 10.01 5.37
CA ILE A 43 9.55 9.44 6.36
C ILE A 43 10.21 8.17 6.93
N PRO A 44 10.40 8.05 8.25
CA PRO A 44 10.96 6.85 8.88
C PRO A 44 10.13 5.60 8.57
N VAL A 45 10.81 4.48 8.26
CA VAL A 45 10.16 3.21 7.87
C VAL A 45 9.20 2.67 8.93
N ASP A 46 9.52 2.88 10.21
CA ASP A 46 8.69 2.46 11.35
C ASP A 46 7.40 3.28 11.52
N ARG A 47 7.20 4.31 10.69
CA ARG A 47 6.00 5.17 10.65
C ARG A 47 5.22 5.03 9.34
N ILE A 48 5.38 3.90 8.65
CA ILE A 48 4.69 3.60 7.40
C ILE A 48 3.81 2.37 7.59
N TYR A 49 2.53 2.50 7.27
CA TYR A 49 1.63 1.35 7.10
C TYR A 49 1.27 1.14 5.63
N ILE A 50 1.13 -0.13 5.26
CA ILE A 50 0.72 -0.54 3.92
C ILE A 50 -0.42 -1.56 4.08
N GLU A 51 -1.55 -1.24 3.46
CA GLU A 51 -2.67 -2.16 3.34
C GLU A 51 -2.65 -2.80 1.95
N PHE A 52 -2.72 -4.14 1.92
CA PHE A 52 -2.83 -4.90 0.68
C PHE A 52 -4.26 -5.46 0.57
N THR A 53 -4.92 -5.21 -0.57
CA THR A 53 -6.26 -5.71 -0.85
C THR A 53 -6.28 -6.51 -2.15
N ASP A 54 -6.61 -7.79 -2.04
CA ASP A 54 -7.05 -8.61 -3.18
C ASP A 54 -8.47 -8.21 -3.56
N ALA A 55 -8.66 -7.73 -4.78
CA ALA A 55 -9.95 -7.34 -5.31
C ALA A 55 -10.49 -8.39 -6.28
N LYS A 56 -11.78 -8.67 -6.14
CA LYS A 56 -12.53 -9.41 -7.15
C LYS A 56 -12.79 -8.49 -8.33
N GLY A 57 -12.72 -9.02 -9.55
CA GLY A 57 -12.80 -8.19 -10.74
C GLY A 57 -14.11 -7.40 -10.90
N TYR A 58 -15.26 -7.97 -10.52
CA TYR A 58 -16.55 -7.26 -10.54
C TYR A 58 -16.64 -6.13 -9.49
N LEU A 59 -15.71 -6.05 -8.55
CA LEU A 59 -15.58 -4.93 -7.61
C LEU A 59 -14.62 -3.86 -8.12
N TRP A 60 -14.06 -4.03 -9.31
CA TRP A 60 -13.10 -3.11 -9.91
C TRP A 60 -13.66 -2.49 -11.18
N GLY A 61 -14.14 -1.25 -11.07
CA GLY A 61 -14.65 -0.48 -12.19
C GLY A 61 -13.52 0.05 -13.09
N TRP A 62 -13.68 -0.09 -14.40
CA TRP A 62 -12.77 0.48 -15.39
C TRP A 62 -13.49 0.67 -16.73
N ASN A 63 -13.27 1.83 -17.37
CA ASN A 63 -13.74 2.14 -18.72
C ASN A 63 -15.25 1.89 -18.96
N GLY A 64 -16.09 2.29 -18.00
CA GLY A 64 -17.55 2.13 -18.09
C GLY A 64 -18.07 0.71 -17.86
N THR A 65 -17.20 -0.24 -17.50
CA THR A 65 -17.55 -1.62 -17.10
C THR A 65 -16.78 -2.01 -15.83
N THR A 66 -16.81 -3.28 -15.46
CA THR A 66 -15.95 -3.90 -14.45
C THR A 66 -14.99 -4.91 -15.07
N PHE A 67 -13.94 -5.31 -14.34
CA PHE A 67 -13.11 -6.44 -14.73
C PHE A 67 -13.87 -7.76 -14.51
N GLY A 68 -14.70 -8.18 -15.46
CA GLY A 68 -15.48 -9.42 -15.39
C GLY A 68 -16.93 -9.23 -15.79
#